data_AF-A0AAW5MBV2-F1
#
_entry.id   AF-A0AAW5MBV2-F1
#
_cell.length_a   1.000
_cell.length_b   1.000
_cell.length_c   1.000
_cell.angle_alpha   90.00
_cell.angle_beta   90.00
_cell.angle_gamma   90.00
#
_symmetry.space_group_name_H-M   'P 1'
#
loop_
_entity.id
_entity.type
_entity.pdbx_description
1 polymer ?
#
loop_
_entity_poly.entity_id
_entity_poly.type
_entity_poly.pdbx_seq_one_letter_code
_entity_poly.pdbx_strand_id
1 'polypeptide(L)'
;TELADYLVAKGIPFREAHHIVGETVVYAIQVKKPLEELSLPEFQRFSPVVGEDVYPNLELEATLAKRVAKGGVAREQIEAALTAAEAWLAKRAG
;
A
#
# COMPACT_ATOMS: atom_id res chain seq x y z
N THR A 1 -0.70 -2.96 6.29
CA THR A 1 -1.41 -3.64 5.18
C THR A 1 -0.58 -3.66 3.92
N GLU A 2 0.03 -2.54 3.50
CA GLU A 2 0.86 -2.50 2.27
C GLU A 2 1.99 -3.53 2.24
N LEU A 3 2.68 -3.77 3.35
CA LEU A 3 3.69 -4.82 3.43
C LEU A 3 3.11 -6.23 3.19
N ALA A 4 1.86 -6.49 3.60
CA ALA A 4 1.21 -7.77 3.35
C ALA A 4 0.90 -7.93 1.86
N ASP A 5 0.35 -6.88 1.22
CA ASP A 5 0.07 -6.86 -0.21
C ASP A 5 1.37 -7.02 -1.03
N TYR A 6 2.47 -6.41 -0.59
CA TYR A 6 3.79 -6.59 -1.17
C TYR A 6 4.26 -8.05 -1.12
N LEU A 7 4.16 -8.71 0.03
CA LEU A 7 4.55 -10.13 0.16
C LEU A 7 3.65 -11.05 -0.67
N VAL A 8 2.35 -10.74 -0.75
CA VAL A 8 1.40 -11.46 -1.62
C VAL A 8 1.76 -11.30 -3.09
N ALA A 9 2.13 -10.08 -3.52
CA ALA A 9 2.61 -9.84 -4.88
C ALA A 9 3.91 -10.61 -5.20
N LYS A 10 4.70 -10.95 -4.18
CA LYS A 10 5.89 -11.84 -4.29
C LYS A 10 5.58 -13.33 -4.16
N GLY A 11 4.31 -13.71 -4.11
CA GLY A 11 3.86 -15.10 -4.14
C GLY A 11 3.63 -15.74 -2.77
N ILE A 12 3.75 -14.99 -1.67
CA ILE A 12 3.44 -15.51 -0.34
C ILE A 12 1.91 -15.54 -0.14
N PRO A 13 1.31 -16.67 0.30
CA PRO A 13 -0.12 -16.72 0.57
C PRO A 13 -0.56 -15.66 1.60
N PHE A 14 -1.72 -15.04 1.38
CA PHE A 14 -2.21 -13.91 2.20
C PHE A 14 -2.15 -14.15 3.71
N ARG A 15 -2.54 -15.34 4.18
CA ARG A 15 -2.51 -15.67 5.61
C ARG A 15 -1.09 -15.65 6.18
N GLU A 16 -0.12 -16.15 5.42
CA GLU A 16 1.28 -16.19 5.80
C GLU A 16 1.91 -14.79 5.73
N ALA A 17 1.61 -14.03 4.65
CA ALA A 17 2.02 -12.64 4.53
C ALA A 17 1.52 -11.79 5.72
N HIS A 18 0.25 -11.97 6.13
CA HIS A 18 -0.29 -11.28 7.30
C HIS A 18 0.40 -11.66 8.61
N HIS A 19 0.80 -12.93 8.76
CA HIS A 19 1.51 -13.40 9.94
C HIS A 19 2.91 -12.78 10.01
N ILE A 20 3.68 -12.86 8.93
CA ILE A 20 5.02 -12.24 8.79
C ILE A 20 4.95 -10.75 9.11
N VAL A 21 3.98 -10.04 8.54
CA VAL A 21 3.78 -8.60 8.79
C VAL A 21 3.46 -8.32 10.26
N GLY A 22 2.66 -9.17 10.90
CA GLY A 22 2.36 -9.05 12.33
C GLY A 22 3.63 -9.09 13.18
N GLU A 23 4.52 -10.05 12.91
CA GLU A 23 5.81 -10.18 13.60
C GLU A 23 6.72 -8.98 13.32
N THR A 24 6.82 -8.55 12.06
CA THR A 24 7.60 -7.37 11.66
C THR A 24 7.11 -6.10 12.36
N VAL A 25 5.79 -5.91 12.49
CA VAL A 25 5.20 -4.75 13.20
C VAL A 25 5.52 -4.79 14.68
N VAL A 26 5.40 -5.96 15.33
CA VAL A 26 5.77 -6.12 16.74
C VAL A 26 7.24 -5.76 16.95
N TYR A 27 8.13 -6.21 16.05
CA TYR A 27 9.54 -5.85 16.09
C TYR A 27 9.79 -4.35 15.89
N ALA A 28 9.14 -3.74 14.90
CA ALA A 28 9.25 -2.29 14.62
C ALA A 28 8.89 -1.46 15.85
N ILE A 29 7.82 -1.85 16.56
CA ILE A 29 7.39 -1.23 17.82
C ILE A 29 8.49 -1.38 18.90
N GLN A 30 9.09 -2.56 19.04
CA GLN A 30 10.15 -2.81 20.03
C GLN A 30 11.39 -1.93 19.79
N VAL A 31 11.79 -1.76 18.52
CA VAL A 31 12.95 -0.93 18.15
C VAL A 31 12.59 0.55 17.95
N LYS A 32 11.32 0.92 18.18
CA LYS A 32 10.79 2.29 18.04
C LYS A 32 11.05 2.92 16.67
N LYS A 33 10.93 2.11 15.61
CA LYS A 33 11.02 2.57 14.23
C LYS A 33 9.68 2.38 13.52
N PRO A 34 9.25 3.31 12.67
CA PRO A 34 8.22 3.01 11.69
C PRO A 34 8.74 1.95 10.68
N LEU A 35 7.85 1.32 9.91
CA LEU A 35 8.23 0.22 9.02
C LEU A 35 9.20 0.68 7.93
N GLU A 36 8.97 1.87 7.38
CA GLU A 36 9.79 2.52 6.35
C GLU A 36 11.23 2.84 6.82
N GLU A 37 11.50 2.84 8.12
CA GLU A 37 12.85 3.03 8.69
C GLU A 37 13.55 1.71 9.06
N LEU A 38 12.89 0.56 8.91
CA LEU A 38 13.55 -0.73 9.07
C LEU A 38 14.51 -0.96 7.89
N SER A 39 15.73 -1.38 8.19
CA SER A 39 16.70 -1.74 7.17
C SER A 39 16.31 -3.03 6.44
N LEU A 40 16.86 -3.22 5.24
CA LEU A 40 16.61 -4.42 4.45
C LEU A 40 16.98 -5.71 5.21
N PRO A 41 18.13 -5.78 5.92
CA PRO A 41 18.42 -6.93 6.77
C PRO A 41 17.40 -7.15 7.88
N GLU A 42 16.86 -6.08 8.49
CA GLU A 42 15.80 -6.19 9.50
C GLU A 42 14.53 -6.83 8.91
N PHE A 43 14.13 -6.45 7.69
CA PHE A 43 13.02 -7.10 7.00
C PHE A 43 13.31 -8.55 6.61
N GLN A 44 14.52 -8.82 6.11
CA GLN A 44 14.92 -10.16 5.64
C GLN A 44 15.01 -11.20 6.77
N ARG A 45 15.05 -10.76 8.03
CA ARG A 45 14.87 -11.65 9.20
C ARG A 45 13.50 -12.32 9.22
N PHE A 46 12.46 -11.65 8.70
CA PHE A 46 11.09 -12.15 8.68
C PHE A 46 10.74 -12.82 7.36
N SER A 47 11.28 -12.33 6.24
CA SER A 47 11.11 -13.01 4.95
C SER A 47 12.23 -12.69 3.97
N PRO A 48 12.92 -13.70 3.40
CA PRO A 48 14.05 -13.48 2.48
C PRO A 48 13.63 -12.91 1.12
N VAL A 49 12.33 -12.92 0.79
CA VAL A 49 11.84 -12.37 -0.48
C VAL A 49 11.78 -10.84 -0.48
N VAL A 50 11.93 -10.21 0.69
CA VAL A 50 11.96 -8.75 0.80
C VAL A 50 13.24 -8.21 0.17
N GLY A 51 13.08 -7.24 -0.72
CA GLY A 51 14.15 -6.53 -1.41
C GLY A 51 14.04 -5.02 -1.21
N GLU A 52 14.96 -4.26 -1.80
CA GLU A 52 14.97 -2.79 -1.79
C GLU A 52 13.68 -2.16 -2.35
N ASP A 53 12.92 -2.92 -3.15
CA ASP A 53 11.61 -2.53 -3.67
C ASP A 53 10.52 -2.42 -2.58
N VAL A 54 10.80 -2.80 -1.34
CA VAL A 54 9.87 -2.65 -0.20
C VAL A 54 9.63 -1.18 0.17
N TYR A 55 10.66 -0.34 0.17
CA TYR A 55 10.54 1.06 0.59
C TYR A 55 9.57 1.87 -0.27
N PRO A 56 9.68 1.86 -1.62
CA PRO A 56 8.70 2.56 -2.45
C PRO A 56 7.29 1.97 -2.31
N ASN A 57 7.14 0.72 -1.84
CA ASN A 57 5.81 0.15 -1.56
C ASN A 57 5.18 0.65 -0.26
N LEU A 58 5.99 1.17 0.67
CA LEU A 58 5.54 1.72 1.95
C LEU A 58 5.28 3.23 1.91
N GLU A 59 5.69 3.91 0.83
CA GLU A 59 5.40 5.34 0.64
C GLU A 59 3.89 5.62 0.53
N LEU A 60 3.50 6.79 1.04
CA LEU A 60 2.11 7.24 1.02
C LEU A 60 1.60 7.40 -0.42
N GLU A 61 2.41 7.99 -1.29
CA GLU A 61 2.12 8.23 -2.69
C GLU A 61 1.85 6.91 -3.43
N ALA A 62 2.68 5.89 -3.19
CA ALA A 62 2.48 4.55 -3.76
C ALA A 62 1.20 3.91 -3.23
N THR A 63 0.90 4.09 -1.94
CA THR A 63 -0.35 3.60 -1.32
C THR A 63 -1.58 4.21 -1.99
N LEU A 64 -1.58 5.52 -2.23
CA LEU A 64 -2.67 6.22 -2.91
C LEU A 64 -2.79 5.79 -4.38
N ALA A 65 -1.66 5.69 -5.08
CA ALA A 65 -1.62 5.30 -6.48
C ALA A 65 -2.18 3.90 -6.74
N LYS A 66 -2.04 2.95 -5.80
CA LYS A 66 -2.59 1.58 -5.93
C LYS A 66 -4.12 1.52 -5.89
N ARG A 67 -4.81 2.54 -5.39
CA ARG A 67 -6.28 2.56 -5.22
C ARG A 67 -7.00 2.99 -6.52
N VAL A 68 -6.70 2.29 -7.61
CA VAL A 68 -7.21 2.54 -8.98
C VAL A 68 -8.59 1.93 -9.27
N ALA A 69 -9.09 1.06 -8.38
CA ALA A 69 -10.43 0.51 -8.54
C ALA A 69 -11.47 1.65 -8.63
N LYS A 70 -12.56 1.42 -9.37
CA LYS A 70 -13.60 2.43 -9.57
C LYS A 70 -14.07 3.00 -8.23
N GLY A 71 -13.97 4.32 -8.07
CA GLY A 71 -14.32 5.03 -6.83
C GLY A 71 -13.22 5.03 -5.76
N GLY A 72 -12.02 4.56 -6.10
CA GLY A 72 -10.83 4.66 -5.27
C GLY A 72 -10.26 6.08 -5.23
N VAL A 73 -9.12 6.22 -4.56
CA VAL A 73 -8.47 7.51 -4.27
C VAL A 73 -7.21 7.75 -5.10
N ALA A 74 -6.92 6.89 -6.08
CA ALA A 74 -5.88 7.16 -7.05
C ALA A 74 -6.24 8.44 -7.84
N ARG A 75 -5.22 9.20 -8.25
CA ARG A 75 -5.39 10.47 -8.97
C ARG A 75 -6.33 10.35 -10.17
N GLU A 76 -6.17 9.32 -10.98
CA GLU A 76 -7.04 9.03 -12.12
C GLU A 76 -8.52 8.83 -11.73
N GLN A 77 -8.79 8.22 -10.58
CA GLN A 77 -10.16 8.00 -10.09
C GLN A 77 -10.76 9.31 -9.59
N ILE A 78 -9.96 10.16 -8.96
CA ILE A 78 -10.37 11.51 -8.55
C ILE A 78 -10.70 12.36 -9.78
N GLU A 79 -9.83 12.37 -10.80
CA GLU A 79 -10.05 13.10 -12.05
C GLU A 79 -11.31 12.61 -12.79
N ALA A 80 -11.52 11.29 -12.84
CA ALA A 80 -12.74 10.70 -13.39
C ALA A 80 -14.00 11.09 -12.60
N ALA A 81 -13.91 11.12 -11.27
CA ALA A 81 -15.02 11.52 -10.40
C ALA A 81 -15.39 13.00 -10.58
N LEU A 82 -14.40 13.89 -10.67
CA LEU A 82 -14.60 15.31 -10.93
C LEU A 82 -15.30 15.53 -12.27
N THR A 83 -14.79 14.91 -13.34
CA THR A 83 -15.38 14.99 -14.68
C THR A 83 -16.84 14.51 -14.68
N ALA A 84 -17.13 13.39 -14.01
CA ALA A 84 -18.48 12.86 -13.91
C ALA A 84 -19.42 13.80 -13.13
N ALA A 85 -18.93 14.42 -12.05
CA ALA A 85 -19.69 15.36 -11.25
C ALA A 85 -20.03 16.65 -12.04
N GLU A 86 -19.06 17.18 -12.79
CA GLU A 86 -19.25 18.34 -13.67
C GLU A 86 -20.32 18.06 -14.73
N ALA A 87 -20.22 16.91 -15.41
CA ALA A 87 -21.22 16.49 -16.40
C ALA A 87 -22.62 16.31 -15.80
N TRP A 88 -22.71 15.80 -14.56
CA TRP A 88 -23.97 15.65 -13.86
C TRP A 88 -24.59 16.99 -13.46
N LEU A 89 -23.79 17.95 -12.97
CA LEU A 89 -24.24 19.30 -12.64
C LEU A 89 -24.75 20.04 -13.88
N ALA A 90 -24.03 19.96 -15.00
CA ALA A 90 -24.43 20.57 -16.26
C ALA A 90 -25.80 20.07 -16.75
N LYS A 91 -26.08 18.77 -16.59
CA LYS A 91 -27.39 18.17 -16.94
C LYS A 91 -28.55 18.60 -16.04
N ARG A 92 -28.27 19.07 -14.81
CA ARG A 92 -29.30 19.54 -13.87
C ARG A 92 -29.60 21.03 -14.00
N ALA A 93 -28.71 21.77 -14.65
CA ALA A 93 -28.84 23.22 -14.86
C ALA A 93 -29.64 23.57 -16.13
N GLY A 94 -29.93 22.60 -16.99
CA GLY A 94 -30.82 22.73 -18.16
C GLY A 94 -32.10 21.95 -17.97
#